data_AF-A0A1C5FZT2-F1
#
_entry.id   AF-A0A1C5FZT2-F1
#
_cell.length_a   1.000
_cell.length_b   1.000
_cell.length_c   1.000
_cell.angle_alpha   90.00
_cell.angle_beta   90.00
_cell.angle_gamma   90.00
#
_symmetry.space_group_name_H-M   'P 1'
#
loop_
_entity.id
_entity.type
_entity.pdbx_description
1 polymer ?
#
loop_
_entity_poly.entity_id
_entity_poly.type
_entity_poly.pdbx_seq_one_letter_code
_entity_poly.pdbx_strand_id
1 'polypeptide(L)'
;RLPPPPWRQLASDVAGLPGGALERLVRLSVPQPWATATTPVRLTEAWEKLPRLYVLCSFPVEEVQKRIATVPAFRHMATEGWAYRELLGWHWPMFDRPAELAAILHEAA
;
A
#
# COMPACT_ATOMS: atom_id res chain seq x y z
N ARG A 1 -7.43 -9.30 19.25
CA ARG A 1 -6.34 -8.87 18.34
C ARG A 1 -6.75 -9.27 16.93
N LEU A 2 -6.43 -8.46 15.92
CA LEU A 2 -6.62 -8.81 14.52
C LEU A 2 -5.56 -9.84 14.11
N PRO A 3 -5.94 -11.00 13.54
CA PRO A 3 -4.94 -11.95 13.05
C PRO A 3 -4.16 -11.37 11.87
N PRO A 4 -2.93 -11.84 11.62
CA PRO A 4 -2.24 -11.56 10.37
C PRO A 4 -3.10 -11.93 9.15
N PRO A 5 -2.90 -11.26 8.00
CA PRO A 5 -3.51 -11.67 6.75
C PRO A 5 -3.24 -13.15 6.43
N PRO A 6 -4.14 -13.83 5.71
CA PRO A 6 -3.92 -15.21 5.28
C PRO A 6 -2.87 -15.26 4.16
N TRP A 7 -1.60 -15.07 4.52
CA TRP A 7 -0.51 -14.81 3.59
C TRP A 7 -0.40 -15.84 2.47
N ARG A 8 -0.58 -17.13 2.76
CA ARG A 8 -0.52 -18.19 1.73
C ARG A 8 -1.64 -18.06 0.70
N GLN A 9 -2.83 -17.66 1.12
CA GLN A 9 -3.94 -17.40 0.21
C GLN A 9 -3.70 -16.13 -0.60
N LEU A 10 -3.16 -15.08 0.02
CA LEU A 10 -2.90 -13.81 -0.65
C LEU A 10 -1.71 -13.86 -1.61
N ALA A 11 -0.81 -14.82 -1.42
CA ALA A 11 0.37 -15.03 -2.25
C ALA A 11 0.17 -16.12 -3.32
N SER A 12 -1.01 -16.76 -3.42
CA SER A 12 -1.23 -17.91 -4.31
C SER A 12 -0.89 -17.62 -5.77
N ASP A 13 -1.16 -16.39 -6.20
CA ASP A 13 -1.00 -15.94 -7.59
C ASP A 13 0.12 -14.91 -7.75
N VAL A 14 1.01 -14.79 -6.75
CA VAL A 14 2.10 -13.82 -6.75
C VAL A 14 3.36 -14.46 -7.29
N ALA A 15 3.76 -14.04 -8.48
CA ALA A 15 5.04 -14.42 -9.06
C ALA A 15 6.19 -13.58 -8.46
N GLY A 16 7.41 -14.12 -8.53
CA GLY A 16 8.62 -13.34 -8.23
C GLY A 16 8.96 -13.18 -6.74
N LEU A 17 8.27 -13.87 -5.83
CA LEU A 17 8.65 -13.86 -4.42
C LEU A 17 10.01 -14.54 -4.20
N PRO A 18 10.96 -13.91 -3.48
CA PRO A 18 12.21 -14.55 -3.09
C PRO A 18 11.96 -15.82 -2.28
N GLY A 19 12.82 -16.83 -2.47
CA GLY A 19 12.72 -18.08 -1.72
C GLY A 19 12.68 -17.84 -0.20
N GLY A 20 11.69 -18.44 0.48
CA GLY A 20 11.53 -18.30 1.93
C GLY A 20 10.81 -17.02 2.38
N ALA A 21 10.46 -16.10 1.48
CA ALA A 21 9.80 -14.83 1.85
C ALA A 21 8.42 -15.07 2.46
N LEU A 22 7.63 -15.97 1.87
CA LEU A 22 6.29 -16.31 2.36
C LEU A 22 6.34 -17.01 3.71
N GLU A 23 7.27 -17.96 3.89
CA GLU A 23 7.50 -18.66 5.15
C GLU A 23 7.92 -17.69 6.25
N ARG A 24 8.79 -16.73 5.92
CA ARG A 24 9.21 -15.67 6.83
C ARG A 24 8.04 -14.75 7.20
N LEU A 25 7.23 -14.34 6.23
CA LEU A 25 6.01 -13.55 6.45
C LEU A 25 5.06 -14.23 7.42
N VAL A 26 4.75 -15.52 7.18
CA VAL A 26 3.90 -16.33 8.06
C VAL A 26 4.49 -16.44 9.46
N ARG A 27 5.80 -16.71 9.58
CA ARG A 27 6.46 -16.92 10.87
C ARG A 27 6.58 -15.65 11.71
N LEU A 28 6.84 -14.51 11.08
CA LEU A 28 7.15 -13.26 11.78
C LEU A 28 5.92 -12.36 11.99
N SER A 29 4.81 -12.61 11.29
CA SER A 29 3.61 -11.81 11.49
C SER A 29 2.94 -12.14 12.83
N VAL A 30 2.62 -11.10 13.58
CA VAL A 30 1.93 -11.21 14.87
C VAL A 30 0.57 -10.50 14.83
N PRO A 31 -0.41 -10.91 15.65
CA PRO A 31 -1.71 -10.25 15.68
C PRO A 31 -1.63 -8.77 16.09
N GLN A 32 -2.26 -7.88 15.32
CA GLN A 32 -2.34 -6.45 15.61
C GLN A 32 -3.35 -6.16 16.74
N PRO A 33 -3.09 -5.22 17.67
CA PRO A 33 -4.09 -4.80 18.64
C PRO A 33 -5.36 -4.28 17.97
N TRP A 34 -6.52 -4.80 18.37
CA TRP A 34 -7.81 -4.47 17.73
C TRP A 34 -8.10 -2.97 17.76
N ALA A 35 -7.83 -2.32 18.91
CA ALA A 35 -8.08 -0.90 19.10
C ALA A 35 -7.36 0.00 18.08
N THR A 36 -6.16 -0.37 17.60
CA THR A 36 -5.45 0.45 16.60
C THR A 36 -6.16 0.53 15.25
N ALA A 37 -6.99 -0.46 14.92
CA ALA A 37 -7.73 -0.49 13.65
C ALA A 37 -9.14 0.08 13.76
N THR A 38 -9.74 0.07 14.96
CA THR A 38 -11.16 0.43 15.13
C THR A 38 -11.40 1.69 15.94
N THR A 39 -10.41 2.20 16.66
CA THR A 39 -10.57 3.45 17.42
C THR A 39 -10.73 4.60 16.43
N PRO A 40 -11.81 5.40 16.52
CA PRO A 40 -11.98 6.56 15.66
C PRO A 40 -10.82 7.55 15.81
N VAL A 41 -10.29 8.02 14.68
CA VAL A 41 -9.28 9.08 14.64
C VAL A 41 -9.91 10.39 14.20
N ARG A 42 -9.48 11.50 14.79
CA ARG A 42 -9.83 12.85 14.34
C ARG A 42 -8.72 13.38 13.46
N LEU A 43 -9.01 13.64 12.20
CA LEU A 43 -8.07 14.26 11.26
C LEU A 43 -8.15 15.79 11.40
N THR A 44 -7.01 16.44 11.58
CA THR A 44 -6.89 17.91 11.67
C THR A 44 -6.54 18.55 10.32
N GLU A 45 -6.49 17.77 9.25
CA GLU A 45 -6.11 18.18 7.89
C GLU A 45 -4.68 18.75 7.76
N ALA A 46 -3.91 18.83 8.85
CA ALA A 46 -2.52 19.32 8.83
C ALA A 46 -1.62 18.53 7.86
N TRP A 47 -1.91 17.25 7.67
CA TRP A 47 -1.20 16.35 6.76
C TRP A 47 -1.38 16.74 5.28
N GLU A 48 -2.44 17.46 4.91
CA GLU A 48 -2.71 17.84 3.51
C GLU A 48 -1.71 18.88 2.98
N LYS A 49 -1.01 19.58 3.88
CA LYS A 49 0.04 20.56 3.56
C LYS A 49 1.39 19.92 3.26
N LEU A 50 1.55 18.62 3.52
CA LEU A 50 2.79 17.90 3.28
C LEU A 50 2.88 17.44 1.82
N PRO A 51 4.08 17.45 1.21
CA PRO A 51 4.32 16.74 -0.04
C PRO A 51 3.94 15.26 0.11
N ARG A 52 3.28 14.69 -0.91
CA ARG A 52 2.78 13.33 -0.89
C ARG A 52 3.11 12.63 -2.20
N LEU A 53 3.50 11.37 -2.10
CA LEU A 53 3.68 10.48 -3.24
C LEU A 53 2.82 9.23 -3.03
N TYR A 54 2.02 8.88 -4.03
CA TYR A 54 1.21 7.67 -4.06
C TYR A 54 1.89 6.61 -4.92
N VAL A 55 2.37 5.53 -4.29
CA VAL A 55 2.87 4.33 -5.00
C VAL A 55 1.71 3.36 -5.18
N LEU A 56 1.21 3.26 -6.40
CA LEU A 56 0.01 2.51 -6.74
C LEU A 56 0.37 1.10 -7.22
N CYS A 57 -0.01 0.10 -6.43
CA CYS A 57 0.36 -1.29 -6.70
C CYS A 57 -0.81 -2.13 -7.24
N SER A 58 -2.03 -1.74 -6.92
CA SER A 58 -3.25 -2.52 -7.22
C SER A 58 -4.08 -1.93 -8.37
N PHE A 59 -3.95 -0.64 -8.63
CA PHE A 59 -4.75 0.08 -9.62
C PHE A 59 -3.86 1.07 -10.37
N PRO A 60 -4.03 1.25 -11.69
CA PRO A 60 -3.39 2.35 -12.40
C PRO A 60 -3.97 3.70 -11.95
N VAL A 61 -3.23 4.78 -12.21
CA VAL A 61 -3.60 6.16 -11.92
C VAL A 61 -4.96 6.50 -12.52
N GLU A 62 -5.23 6.07 -13.75
CA GLU A 62 -6.51 6.32 -14.42
C GLU A 62 -7.70 5.76 -13.62
N GLU A 63 -7.54 4.56 -13.04
CA GLU A 63 -8.59 3.96 -12.23
C GLU A 63 -8.74 4.66 -10.88
N VAL A 64 -7.63 5.07 -10.26
CA VAL A 64 -7.64 5.92 -9.05
C VAL A 64 -8.39 7.23 -9.31
N GLN A 65 -8.14 7.90 -10.44
CA GLN A 65 -8.82 9.12 -10.83
C GLN A 65 -10.34 8.93 -10.99
N LYS A 66 -10.77 7.83 -11.61
CA LYS A 66 -12.19 7.46 -11.70
C LYS A 66 -12.82 7.23 -10.32
N ARG A 67 -12.08 6.61 -9.40
CA ARG A 67 -12.54 6.32 -8.02
C ARG A 67 -12.59 7.56 -7.14
N ILE A 68 -11.72 8.54 -7.33
CA ILE A 68 -11.74 9.83 -6.59
C ILE A 68 -13.13 10.49 -6.67
N ALA A 69 -13.79 10.41 -7.82
CA ALA A 69 -15.10 11.03 -8.04
C ALA A 69 -16.28 10.30 -7.35
N THR A 70 -16.12 9.01 -7.02
CA THR A 70 -17.25 8.13 -6.66
C THR A 70 -17.07 7.40 -5.34
N VAL A 71 -15.83 7.21 -4.88
CA VAL A 71 -15.48 6.44 -3.67
C VAL A 71 -14.90 7.40 -2.62
N PRO A 72 -15.61 7.64 -1.51
CA PRO A 72 -15.16 8.59 -0.48
C PRO A 72 -13.74 8.31 0.05
N ALA A 73 -13.35 7.04 0.16
CA ALA A 73 -12.01 6.64 0.60
C ALA A 73 -10.87 7.13 -0.33
N PHE A 74 -11.17 7.39 -1.61
CA PHE A 74 -10.19 7.85 -2.58
C PHE A 74 -10.10 9.38 -2.66
N ARG A 75 -11.07 10.13 -2.10
CA ARG A 75 -11.16 11.60 -2.26
C ARG A 75 -9.85 12.32 -1.95
N HIS A 76 -9.18 11.90 -0.88
CA HIS A 76 -7.93 12.49 -0.41
C HIS A 76 -6.71 12.23 -1.32
N MET A 77 -6.85 11.30 -2.26
CA MET A 77 -5.88 11.05 -3.31
C MET A 77 -5.96 12.08 -4.43
N ALA A 78 -6.96 12.96 -4.48
CA ALA A 78 -7.00 14.06 -5.45
C ALA A 78 -5.76 14.96 -5.30
N THR A 79 -4.85 14.86 -6.26
CA THR A 79 -3.58 15.59 -6.29
C THR A 79 -3.08 15.72 -7.73
N GLU A 80 -1.99 16.47 -7.91
CA GLU A 80 -1.33 16.67 -9.20
C GLU A 80 -0.77 15.35 -9.76
N GLY A 81 -0.73 15.21 -11.08
CA GLY A 81 -0.32 13.96 -11.74
C GLY A 81 1.10 13.48 -11.41
N TRP A 82 2.03 14.37 -11.05
CA TRP A 82 3.40 14.01 -10.69
C TRP A 82 3.53 13.30 -9.33
N ALA A 83 2.48 13.37 -8.50
CA ALA A 83 2.43 12.78 -7.17
C ALA A 83 2.01 11.29 -7.18
N TYR A 84 2.02 10.63 -8.34
CA TYR A 84 1.79 9.19 -8.47
C TYR A 84 3.00 8.47 -9.06
N ARG A 85 3.20 7.22 -8.62
CA ARG A 85 4.07 6.24 -9.26
C ARG A 85 3.29 4.94 -9.37
N GLU A 86 3.22 4.38 -10.57
CA GLU A 86 2.66 3.05 -10.76
C GLU A 86 3.75 2.01 -10.54
N LEU A 87 3.47 1.04 -9.66
CA LEU A 87 4.27 -0.15 -9.47
C LEU A 87 3.32 -1.35 -9.44
N LEU A 88 2.59 -1.53 -10.54
CA LEU A 88 1.54 -2.54 -10.64
C LEU A 88 2.13 -3.93 -10.44
N GLY A 89 1.53 -4.70 -9.54
CA GLY A 89 2.05 -5.99 -9.09
C GLY A 89 1.27 -6.47 -7.89
N TRP A 90 1.97 -7.00 -6.89
CA TRP A 90 1.33 -7.35 -5.64
C TRP A 90 1.07 -6.12 -4.75
N HIS A 91 0.10 -6.22 -3.84
CA HIS A 91 -0.20 -5.15 -2.88
C HIS A 91 0.97 -4.85 -1.92
N TRP A 92 1.94 -5.78 -1.80
CA TRP A 92 3.12 -5.64 -0.96
C TRP A 92 4.40 -5.58 -1.82
N PRO A 93 4.66 -4.42 -2.48
CA PRO A 93 5.76 -4.23 -3.44
C PRO A 93 7.15 -4.48 -2.82
N MET A 94 7.28 -4.36 -1.50
CA MET A 94 8.54 -4.65 -0.81
C MET A 94 8.95 -6.13 -0.87
N PHE A 95 8.07 -7.03 -1.34
CA PHE A 95 8.38 -8.45 -1.49
C PHE A 95 8.57 -8.89 -2.94
N ASP A 96 7.71 -8.47 -3.87
CA ASP A 96 7.80 -8.85 -5.28
C ASP A 96 8.64 -7.89 -6.13
N ARG A 97 8.71 -6.60 -5.76
CA ARG A 97 9.46 -5.55 -6.50
C ARG A 97 10.28 -4.62 -5.59
N PRO A 98 11.17 -5.17 -4.75
CA PRO A 98 11.87 -4.38 -3.75
C PRO A 98 12.84 -3.34 -4.34
N ALA A 99 13.49 -3.64 -5.46
CA ALA A 99 14.46 -2.74 -6.07
C ALA A 99 13.79 -1.52 -6.73
N GLU A 100 12.71 -1.75 -7.45
CA GLU A 100 11.89 -0.73 -8.09
C GLU A 100 11.23 0.18 -7.05
N LEU A 101 10.71 -0.41 -5.96
CA LEU A 101 10.19 0.38 -4.84
C LEU A 101 11.28 1.25 -4.21
N ALA A 102 12.48 0.70 -4.00
CA ALA A 102 13.59 1.46 -3.43
C ALA A 102 14.03 2.63 -4.33
N ALA A 103 14.05 2.44 -5.65
CA ALA A 103 14.36 3.50 -6.61
C ALA A 103 13.33 4.65 -6.53
N ILE A 104 12.03 4.32 -6.51
CA ILE A 104 10.95 5.31 -6.35
C ILE A 104 11.11 6.11 -5.05
N LEU A 105 11.41 5.43 -3.94
CA LEU A 105 11.58 6.09 -2.64
C LEU A 105 12.84 6.95 -2.61
N HIS A 106 13.91 6.55 -3.30
CA HIS A 106 15.14 7.33 -3.40
C HIS A 106 14.95 8.60 -4.22
N GLU A 107 14.20 8.54 -5.33
CA GLU A 107 13.85 9.72 -6.13
C GLU A 107 12.99 10.75 -5.38
N ALA A 108 12.25 10.29 -4.37
CA ALA A 108 11.33 11.11 -3.59
C ALA A 108 11.93 11.70 -2.30
N ALA A 109 13.15 11.28 -1.94
CA ALA A 109 13.86 11.69 -0.73
C ALA A 109 14.63 13.00 -0.94
#